data_AF-A0A1I1JXD0-F1
#
_entry.id   AF-A0A1I1JXD0-F1
#
_cell.length_a   1.000
_cell.length_b   1.000
_cell.length_c   1.000
_cell.angle_alpha   90.00
_cell.angle_beta   90.00
_cell.angle_gamma   90.00
#
_symmetry.space_group_name_H-M   'P 1'
#
loop_
_entity.id
_entity.type
_entity.pdbx_description
1 polymer ?
#
loop_
_entity_poly.entity_id
_entity_poly.type
_entity_poly.pdbx_seq_one_letter_code
_entity_poly.pdbx_strand_id
1 'polypeptide(L)'
;MHKKLIFVYNANSGTWNSVLDSAHKFLKPETYSCKLCAVTHGLAGEKKAWKNYRKSSNLEMEFYHKDEFLSAFASKYLLKFDFPAILFAEIGDLQVLISAKEFNEISSVEKLIEIIENRV
;
A
#
# COMPACT_ATOMS: atom_id res chain seq x y z
N MET A 1 -18.51 -0.45 -14.79
CA MET A 1 -17.52 -1.49 -14.44
C MET A 1 -16.63 -0.88 -13.37
N HIS A 2 -16.66 -1.39 -12.13
CA HIS A 2 -15.87 -0.82 -11.03
C HIS A 2 -14.49 -1.45 -11.02
N LYS A 3 -13.50 -0.70 -11.49
CA LYS A 3 -12.08 -1.01 -11.39
C LYS A 3 -11.55 -0.31 -10.14
N LYS A 4 -10.90 -1.05 -9.25
CA LYS A 4 -10.34 -0.48 -8.03
C LYS A 4 -8.95 -1.00 -7.74
N LEU A 5 -8.14 -0.14 -7.13
CA LEU A 5 -6.82 -0.46 -6.64
C LEU A 5 -6.90 -0.76 -5.15
N ILE A 6 -6.37 -1.91 -4.76
CA ILE A 6 -6.31 -2.34 -3.36
C ILE A 6 -4.86 -2.28 -2.91
N PHE A 7 -4.59 -1.38 -1.98
CA PHE A 7 -3.28 -1.21 -1.38
C PHE A 7 -3.22 -2.01 -0.08
N VAL A 8 -2.34 -3.01 -0.03
CA VAL A 8 -2.16 -3.85 1.15
C VAL A 8 -0.81 -3.56 1.80
N TYR A 9 -0.86 -2.97 2.99
CA TYR A 9 0.33 -2.68 3.78
C TYR A 9 0.85 -3.96 4.45
N ASN A 10 2.18 -4.10 4.53
CA ASN A 10 2.83 -5.14 5.35
C ASN A 10 2.86 -4.74 6.84
N ALA A 11 1.70 -4.43 7.40
CA ALA A 11 1.49 -4.10 8.80
C ALA A 11 0.13 -4.65 9.23
N ASN A 12 -0.05 -4.94 10.52
CA ASN A 12 -1.34 -5.37 11.05
C ASN A 12 -2.08 -4.15 11.64
N SER A 13 -3.41 -4.12 11.56
CA SER A 13 -4.27 -3.01 12.00
C SER A 13 -3.99 -2.56 13.44
N GLY A 14 -3.76 -3.49 14.37
CA GLY A 14 -3.41 -3.18 15.75
C GLY A 14 -2.03 -2.56 15.96
N THR A 15 -1.09 -2.71 15.01
CA THR A 15 0.28 -2.19 15.12
C THR A 15 0.42 -0.75 14.62
N TRP A 16 -0.54 -0.25 13.84
CA TRP A 16 -0.49 1.10 13.29
C TRP A 16 -0.66 2.18 14.36
N ASN A 17 -1.52 1.94 15.36
CA ASN A 17 -1.68 2.84 16.51
C ASN A 17 -0.36 2.99 17.27
N SER A 18 0.40 1.91 17.46
CA SER A 18 1.71 1.96 18.14
C SER A 18 2.80 2.68 17.35
N VAL A 19 2.70 2.73 16.02
CA VAL A 19 3.64 3.44 15.13
C VAL A 19 3.40 4.95 15.16
N LEU A 20 2.13 5.39 15.20
CA LEU A 20 1.78 6.81 15.35
C LEU A 20 2.07 7.34 16.77
N ASP A 21 1.84 6.53 17.80
CA ASP A 21 2.17 6.88 19.20
C ASP A 21 3.68 7.03 19.43
N SER A 22 4.48 6.46 18.53
CA SER A 22 5.94 6.48 18.57
C SER A 22 6.56 7.69 17.85
N ALA A 23 5.91 8.86 17.88
CA ALA A 23 6.48 10.11 17.36
C ALA A 23 7.84 10.48 18.02
N HIS A 24 8.17 9.89 19.18
CA HIS A 24 9.49 10.03 19.83
C HIS A 24 10.51 8.92 19.48
N LYS A 25 10.17 7.92 18.66
CA LYS A 25 11.08 6.84 18.19
C LYS A 25 11.58 7.06 16.76
N PHE A 26 11.67 8.33 16.39
CA PHE A 26 11.82 8.91 15.05
C PHE A 26 13.18 8.74 14.35
N LEU A 27 14.00 7.76 14.74
CA LEU A 27 15.41 7.69 14.28
C LEU A 27 15.89 6.32 13.79
N LYS A 28 14.99 5.32 13.61
CA LYS A 28 15.37 4.06 12.96
C LYS A 28 14.54 3.78 11.71
N PRO A 29 15.06 4.09 10.51
CA PRO A 29 14.44 3.65 9.25
C PRO A 29 14.30 2.12 9.14
N GLU A 30 15.05 1.37 9.95
CA GLU A 30 15.04 -0.10 10.01
C GLU A 30 13.75 -0.70 10.61
N THR A 31 12.93 0.08 11.33
CA THR A 31 11.66 -0.41 11.91
C THR A 31 10.44 -0.20 11.01
N TYR A 32 10.58 0.47 9.85
CA TYR A 32 9.53 0.49 8.84
C TYR A 32 9.58 -0.82 8.03
N SER A 33 8.96 -1.88 8.56
CA SER A 33 8.82 -3.17 7.88
C SER A 33 7.98 -3.09 6.59
N CYS A 34 7.32 -1.97 6.32
CA CYS A 34 6.46 -1.76 5.16
C CYS A 34 7.03 -0.70 4.21
N LYS A 35 7.56 -1.16 3.07
CA LYS A 35 8.08 -0.31 1.98
C LYS A 35 7.02 0.64 1.43
N LEU A 36 5.78 0.19 1.28
CA LEU A 36 4.67 1.02 0.82
C LEU A 36 4.41 2.21 1.77
N CYS A 37 4.51 2.01 3.09
CA CYS A 37 4.41 3.11 4.06
C CYS A 37 5.55 4.12 3.86
N ALA A 38 6.79 3.66 3.72
CA ALA A 38 7.95 4.54 3.52
C ALA A 38 7.86 5.36 2.21
N VAL A 39 7.26 4.76 1.17
CA VAL A 39 7.04 5.46 -0.11
C VAL A 39 5.94 6.51 0.01
N THR A 40 4.84 6.22 0.71
CA THR A 40 3.63 7.07 0.76
C THR A 40 3.61 8.07 1.93
N HIS A 41 4.33 7.79 3.02
CA HIS A 41 4.38 8.60 4.24
C HIS A 41 5.81 9.08 4.52
N GLY A 42 5.93 10.20 5.24
CA GLY A 42 7.18 10.75 5.73
C GLY A 42 7.05 11.22 7.18
N LEU A 43 8.04 11.99 7.64
CA LEU A 43 8.15 12.50 9.01
C LEU A 43 6.94 13.31 9.51
N ALA A 44 6.16 13.89 8.60
CA ALA A 44 4.99 14.69 8.94
C ALA A 44 3.66 14.00 8.55
N GLY A 45 3.68 12.68 8.34
CA GLY A 45 2.54 11.90 7.87
C GLY A 45 2.53 11.70 6.36
N GLU A 46 1.34 11.60 5.76
CA GLU A 46 1.18 11.33 4.33
C GLU A 46 1.87 12.38 3.44
N LYS A 47 2.63 11.94 2.44
CA LYS A 47 3.28 12.85 1.48
C LYS A 47 2.23 13.58 0.64
N LYS A 48 2.41 14.90 0.46
CA LYS A 48 1.47 15.75 -0.28
C LYS A 48 1.21 15.25 -1.71
N ALA A 49 2.25 14.78 -2.41
CA ALA A 49 2.11 14.23 -3.76
C ALA A 49 1.18 13.01 -3.79
N TRP A 50 1.34 12.08 -2.82
CA TRP A 50 0.45 10.92 -2.68
C TRP A 50 -0.99 11.33 -2.40
N LYS A 51 -1.18 12.22 -1.43
CA LYS A 51 -2.49 12.74 -1.06
C LYS A 51 -3.21 13.42 -2.22
N ASN A 52 -2.46 14.20 -3.01
CA ASN A 52 -3.01 14.88 -4.18
C ASN A 52 -3.44 13.87 -5.24
N TYR A 53 -2.58 12.90 -5.55
CA TYR A 53 -2.88 11.83 -6.51
C TYR A 53 -4.14 11.04 -6.13
N ARG A 54 -4.26 10.59 -4.88
CA ARG A 54 -5.45 9.88 -4.40
C ARG A 54 -6.75 10.70 -4.52
N LYS A 55 -6.65 12.03 -4.44
CA LYS A 55 -7.81 12.93 -4.54
C LYS A 55 -8.14 13.31 -5.98
N SER A 56 -7.16 13.35 -6.86
CA SER A 56 -7.33 13.74 -8.26
C SER A 56 -7.58 12.55 -9.19
N SER A 57 -7.19 11.34 -8.78
CA SER A 57 -7.39 10.14 -9.57
C SER A 57 -8.86 9.74 -9.60
N ASN A 58 -9.34 9.31 -10.77
CA ASN A 58 -10.67 8.73 -10.93
C ASN A 58 -10.71 7.24 -10.53
N LEU A 59 -9.58 6.67 -10.11
CA LEU A 59 -9.49 5.28 -9.67
C LEU A 59 -10.00 5.15 -8.24
N GLU A 60 -10.87 4.18 -8.01
CA GLU A 60 -11.28 3.82 -6.66
C GLU A 60 -10.08 3.15 -5.96
N MET A 61 -9.65 3.69 -4.82
CA MET A 61 -8.49 3.20 -4.08
C MET A 61 -8.91 2.79 -2.67
N GLU A 62 -8.69 1.53 -2.32
CA GLU A 62 -8.91 0.99 -0.99
C GLU A 62 -7.59 0.63 -0.32
N PHE A 63 -7.56 0.78 1.00
CA PHE A 63 -6.36 0.62 1.80
C PHE A 63 -6.65 -0.38 2.92
N TYR A 64 -5.84 -1.42 3.01
CA TYR A 64 -5.96 -2.46 4.02
C TYR A 64 -4.62 -2.72 4.70
N HIS A 65 -4.68 -3.01 5.99
CA HIS A 65 -3.60 -3.73 6.64
C HIS A 65 -3.59 -5.19 6.20
N LYS A 66 -2.46 -5.86 6.40
CA LYS A 66 -2.28 -7.26 6.03
C LYS A 66 -3.38 -8.12 6.67
N ASP A 67 -3.57 -8.04 7.97
CA ASP A 67 -4.61 -8.79 8.70
C ASP A 67 -6.04 -8.49 8.23
N GLU A 68 -6.36 -7.22 7.97
CA GLU A 68 -7.66 -6.82 7.43
C GLU A 68 -7.89 -7.39 6.03
N PHE A 69 -6.88 -7.32 5.17
CA PHE A 69 -6.93 -7.91 3.84
C PHE A 69 -7.06 -9.43 3.92
N LEU A 70 -6.30 -10.10 4.79
CA LEU A 70 -6.37 -11.55 4.95
C LEU A 70 -7.75 -11.99 5.45
N SER A 71 -8.38 -11.20 6.32
CA SER A 71 -9.72 -11.45 6.85
C SER A 71 -10.81 -11.22 5.79
N ALA A 72 -10.73 -10.10 5.06
CA ALA A 72 -11.73 -9.73 4.05
C ALA A 72 -11.64 -10.58 2.76
N PHE A 73 -10.45 -11.00 2.37
CA PHE A 73 -10.18 -11.73 1.13
C PHE A 73 -9.75 -13.19 1.40
N ALA A 74 -10.21 -13.77 2.53
CA ALA A 74 -9.97 -15.13 3.07
C ALA A 74 -10.03 -16.28 2.02
N SER A 75 -10.61 -16.03 0.85
CA SER A 75 -10.87 -17.00 -0.21
C SER A 75 -9.76 -17.04 -1.27
N LYS A 76 -9.15 -18.23 -1.44
CA LYS A 76 -8.39 -18.73 -2.61
C LYS A 76 -7.10 -17.99 -3.05
N TYR A 77 -6.91 -16.71 -2.76
CA TYR A 77 -5.81 -15.90 -3.30
C TYR A 77 -4.66 -15.57 -2.32
N LEU A 78 -4.85 -15.83 -1.02
CA LEU A 78 -3.95 -15.37 0.06
C LEU A 78 -2.58 -16.03 0.10
N LEU A 79 -2.50 -17.28 -0.36
CA LEU A 79 -1.28 -18.07 -0.26
C LEU A 79 -0.24 -17.69 -1.34
N LYS A 80 -0.56 -16.75 -2.24
CA LYS A 80 0.30 -16.40 -3.40
C LYS A 80 0.92 -15.02 -3.34
N PHE A 81 0.62 -14.19 -2.34
CA PHE A 81 1.07 -12.80 -2.32
C PHE A 81 2.05 -12.52 -1.18
N ASP A 82 3.18 -11.91 -1.54
CA ASP A 82 4.07 -11.24 -0.60
C ASP A 82 3.58 -9.81 -0.37
N PHE A 83 3.66 -9.34 0.87
CA PHE A 83 3.27 -7.98 1.25
C PHE A 83 4.50 -7.11 1.51
N PRO A 84 4.47 -5.80 1.22
CA PRO A 84 3.31 -5.02 0.75
C PRO A 84 3.01 -5.28 -0.73
N ALA A 85 1.75 -5.11 -1.13
CA ALA A 85 1.32 -5.31 -2.52
C ALA A 85 0.25 -4.29 -2.92
N ILE A 86 0.20 -3.96 -4.21
CA ILE A 86 -0.94 -3.28 -4.83
C ILE A 86 -1.61 -4.26 -5.75
N LEU A 87 -2.91 -4.47 -5.54
CA LEU A 87 -3.73 -5.35 -6.33
C LEU A 87 -4.68 -4.51 -7.19
N PHE A 88 -4.93 -4.98 -8.40
CA PHE A 88 -5.97 -4.47 -9.26
C PHE A 88 -7.15 -5.43 -9.21
N ALA A 89 -8.30 -4.93 -8.76
CA ALA A 89 -9.53 -5.69 -8.71
C ALA A 89 -10.40 -5.33 -9.92
N GLU A 90 -10.66 -6.32 -10.75
CA GLU A 90 -11.53 -6.25 -11.93
C GLU A 90 -12.48 -7.43 -11.91
N ILE A 91 -13.80 -7.17 -12.02
CA ILE A 91 -14.92 -8.13 -12.12
C ILE A 91 -14.57 -9.57 -11.69
N GLY A 92 -14.53 -9.81 -10.38
CA GLY A 92 -14.37 -11.14 -9.79
C GLY A 92 -12.94 -11.67 -9.71
N ASP A 93 -11.95 -10.91 -10.17
CA ASP A 93 -10.53 -11.29 -10.15
C ASP A 93 -9.67 -10.23 -9.43
N LEU A 94 -8.56 -10.70 -8.86
CA LEU A 94 -7.58 -9.91 -8.12
C LEU A 94 -6.21 -10.19 -8.71
N GLN A 95 -5.65 -9.20 -9.40
CA GLN A 95 -4.33 -9.31 -10.02
C GLN A 95 -3.32 -8.48 -9.25
N VAL A 96 -2.07 -8.93 -9.20
CA VAL A 96 -0.99 -8.13 -8.61
C VAL A 96 -0.58 -7.07 -9.61
N LEU A 97 -0.81 -5.81 -9.26
CA LEU A 97 -0.32 -4.68 -10.03
C LEU A 97 1.13 -4.39 -9.68
N ILE A 98 1.48 -4.36 -8.39
CA ILE A 98 2.84 -4.16 -7.89
C ILE A 98 3.10 -5.12 -6.74
N SER A 99 4.13 -5.96 -6.89
CA SER A 99 4.54 -6.94 -5.89
C SER A 99 5.48 -6.35 -4.83
N ALA A 100 5.62 -7.03 -3.69
CA ALA A 100 6.60 -6.65 -2.66
C ALA A 100 8.04 -6.56 -3.18
N LYS A 101 8.38 -7.37 -4.19
CA LYS A 101 9.70 -7.33 -4.83
C LYS A 101 9.92 -6.04 -5.61
N GLU A 102 8.93 -5.62 -6.39
CA GLU A 102 8.98 -4.36 -7.14
C GLU A 102 9.02 -3.15 -6.22
N PHE A 103 8.39 -3.21 -5.04
CA PHE A 103 8.52 -2.17 -4.02
C PHE A 103 9.95 -1.93 -3.54
N ASN A 104 10.86 -2.90 -3.69
CA ASN A 104 12.28 -2.67 -3.37
C ASN A 104 12.97 -1.74 -4.38
N GLU A 105 12.43 -1.64 -5.61
CA GLU A 105 12.95 -0.78 -6.68
C GLU A 105 12.22 0.58 -6.75
N ILE A 106 11.16 0.74 -5.96
CA ILE A 106 10.37 1.97 -5.86
C ILE A 106 10.89 2.77 -4.66
N SER A 107 11.69 3.80 -4.94
CA SER A 107 12.29 4.65 -3.91
C SER A 107 11.48 5.91 -3.60
N SER A 108 10.51 6.27 -4.46
CA SER A 108 9.81 7.56 -4.41
C SER A 108 8.34 7.43 -4.78
N VAL A 109 7.52 8.37 -4.29
CA VAL A 109 6.07 8.38 -4.54
C VAL A 109 5.74 8.68 -6.00
N GLU A 110 6.56 9.50 -6.64
CA GLU A 110 6.44 9.86 -8.05
C GLU A 110 6.58 8.62 -8.94
N LYS A 111 7.59 7.78 -8.67
CA LYS A 111 7.80 6.51 -9.37
C LYS A 111 6.65 5.52 -9.12
N LEU A 112 6.10 5.50 -7.90
CA LEU A 112 4.92 4.70 -7.59
C LEU A 112 3.72 5.12 -8.45
N ILE A 113 3.44 6.42 -8.50
CA ILE A 113 2.33 6.98 -9.30
C ILE A 113 2.54 6.67 -10.78
N GLU A 114 3.75 6.88 -11.31
CA GLU A 114 4.09 6.57 -12.70
C GLU A 114 3.83 5.10 -13.05
N ILE A 115 4.21 4.17 -12.19
CA ILE A 115 3.97 2.73 -12.43
C ILE A 115 2.46 2.42 -12.41
N ILE A 116 1.71 3.03 -11.50
CA ILE A 116 0.25 2.82 -11.43
C ILE A 116 -0.42 3.32 -12.71
N GLU A 117 -0.13 4.55 -13.13
CA GLU A 117 -0.74 5.15 -14.33
C GLU A 117 -0.38 4.40 -15.62
N ASN A 118 0.80 3.78 -15.70
CA ASN A 118 1.20 2.98 -16.87
C ASN A 118 0.57 1.58 -16.92
N ARG A 119 0.04 1.07 -15.79
CA ARG A 119 -0.46 -0.31 -15.69
C ARG A 119 -1.98 -0.42 -15.54
N VAL A 120 -2.68 0.71 -15.41
CA VAL A 120 -4.15 0.78 -15.20
C VAL A 120 -4.88 1.23 -16.46
#